data_AF-A0A6C0AT80-F1
#
_entry.id   AF-A0A6C0AT80-F1
#
_cell.length_a   1.000
_cell.length_b   1.000
_cell.length_c   1.000
_cell.angle_alpha   90.00
_cell.angle_beta   90.00
_cell.angle_gamma   90.00
#
_symmetry.space_group_name_H-M   'P 1'
#
loop_
_entity.id
_entity.type
_entity.pdbx_description
1 polymer ?
#
loop_
_entity_poly.entity_id
_entity_poly.type
_entity_poly.pdbx_seq_one_letter_code
_entity_poly.pdbx_strand_id
1 'polypeptide(L)'
;MNEVGISLGWNCHSASWSADVGIRKRKVDGYTTCPFDKMVTNYKGIVDCLNDDFKHFYDENFIELIKEVKEDEYTIYNNKYNFGFNHESPGHADLYLTENWPEGINHYSNLKARYSKRIDNFRAYLSDPNNFISFIITSWNKTQEDIGDLKLAIEKHYPNLRYKVIIVNDPHGKEYYLKHMRDMRYKETDYEIARLHR
;
A
#
# COMPACT_ATOMS: atom_id res chain seq x y z
N MET A 1 22.94 6.92 -11.01
CA MET A 1 22.07 6.75 -9.82
C MET A 1 20.64 6.76 -10.33
N ASN A 2 19.89 5.70 -10.05
CA ASN A 2 18.55 5.49 -10.59
C ASN A 2 17.52 5.98 -9.55
N GLU A 3 16.66 6.92 -9.92
CA GLU A 3 15.54 7.29 -9.04
C GLU A 3 14.38 6.30 -9.23
N VAL A 4 13.85 5.79 -8.11
CA VAL A 4 12.72 4.86 -8.11
C VAL A 4 11.67 5.36 -7.11
N GLY A 5 10.50 5.73 -7.61
CA GLY A 5 9.33 6.02 -6.78
C GLY A 5 8.58 4.75 -6.39
N ILE A 6 8.39 4.53 -5.09
CA ILE A 6 7.64 3.38 -4.55
C ILE A 6 6.49 3.89 -3.67
N SER A 7 5.27 3.47 -3.98
CA SER A 7 4.12 3.83 -3.15
C SER A 7 4.14 3.08 -1.83
N LEU A 8 3.93 3.81 -0.74
CA LEU A 8 3.53 3.35 0.59
C LEU A 8 2.20 4.02 0.99
N GLY A 9 1.40 4.36 -0.01
CA GLY A 9 0.16 5.10 0.16
C GLY A 9 -1.00 4.19 0.55
N TRP A 10 -2.06 4.81 1.07
CA TRP A 10 -3.23 4.09 1.55
C TRP A 10 -4.07 3.46 0.42
N ASN A 11 -3.89 3.87 -0.84
CA ASN A 11 -4.54 3.26 -2.00
C ASN A 11 -3.69 3.40 -3.28
N CYS A 12 -4.24 2.94 -4.39
CA CYS A 12 -3.62 3.03 -5.71
C CYS A 12 -3.43 4.47 -6.22
N HIS A 13 -4.10 5.48 -5.64
CA HIS A 13 -3.95 6.87 -6.06
C HIS A 13 -2.51 7.36 -5.88
N SER A 14 -1.86 7.02 -4.77
CA SER A 14 -0.45 7.40 -4.54
C SER A 14 0.47 6.87 -5.64
N ALA A 15 0.23 5.65 -6.10
CA ALA A 15 0.99 5.02 -7.18
C ALA A 15 0.71 5.67 -8.54
N SER A 16 -0.55 6.01 -8.83
CA SER A 16 -0.96 6.69 -10.07
C SER A 16 -0.47 8.13 -10.12
N TRP A 17 -0.74 8.92 -9.09
CA TRP A 17 -0.29 10.30 -8.97
C TRP A 17 1.22 10.44 -9.10
N SER A 18 1.99 9.61 -8.38
CA SER A 18 3.46 9.65 -8.45
C SER A 18 3.99 9.31 -9.84
N ALA A 19 3.28 8.47 -10.61
CA ALA A 19 3.62 8.20 -11.99
C ALA A 19 3.29 9.37 -12.92
N ASP A 20 2.16 10.05 -12.69
CA ASP A 20 1.73 11.19 -13.50
C ASP A 20 2.60 12.42 -13.31
N VAL A 21 3.13 12.64 -12.10
CA VAL A 21 4.06 13.75 -11.82
C VAL A 21 5.55 13.37 -12.02
N GLY A 22 5.82 12.18 -12.56
CA GLY A 22 7.18 11.75 -12.95
C GLY A 22 8.10 11.32 -11.81
N ILE A 23 7.59 11.12 -10.59
CA ILE A 23 8.36 10.59 -9.45
C ILE A 23 8.59 9.07 -9.61
N ARG A 24 7.59 8.36 -10.14
CA ARG A 24 7.59 6.92 -10.35
C ARG A 24 7.53 6.62 -11.85
N LYS A 25 8.33 5.64 -12.30
CA LYS A 25 8.25 5.15 -13.68
C LYS A 25 6.96 4.35 -13.89
N ARG A 26 6.42 4.36 -15.12
CA ARG A 26 5.31 3.48 -15.48
C ARG A 26 5.84 2.08 -15.81
N LYS A 27 4.93 1.09 -15.86
CA LYS A 27 5.29 -0.29 -16.20
C LYS A 27 5.93 -0.40 -17.59
N VAL A 28 5.45 0.38 -18.55
CA VAL A 28 6.01 0.48 -19.91
C VAL A 28 7.44 0.99 -19.93
N ASP A 29 7.86 1.71 -18.88
CA ASP A 29 9.21 2.27 -18.72
C ASP A 29 10.09 1.41 -17.80
N GLY A 30 9.70 0.15 -17.57
CA GLY A 30 10.48 -0.83 -16.80
C GLY A 30 10.18 -0.87 -15.29
N TYR A 31 9.13 -0.21 -14.81
CA TYR A 31 8.71 -0.36 -13.41
C TYR A 31 7.99 -1.70 -13.18
N THR A 32 8.43 -2.44 -12.16
CA THR A 32 7.78 -3.67 -11.68
C THR A 32 6.94 -3.38 -10.45
N THR A 33 5.67 -3.83 -10.46
CA THR A 33 4.71 -3.56 -9.39
C THR A 33 5.20 -4.02 -8.01
N CYS A 34 5.13 -3.14 -7.03
CA CYS A 34 5.44 -3.34 -5.61
C CYS A 34 4.16 -3.72 -4.82
N PRO A 35 4.25 -4.23 -3.58
CA PRO A 35 3.09 -4.79 -2.88
C PRO A 35 2.01 -3.73 -2.64
N PHE A 36 2.39 -2.54 -2.20
CA PHE A 36 1.43 -1.50 -1.81
C PHE A 36 0.83 -0.69 -2.97
N ASP A 37 1.25 -0.93 -4.22
CA ASP A 37 0.85 -0.12 -5.37
C ASP A 37 -0.64 -0.23 -5.75
N LYS A 38 -1.27 -1.37 -5.44
CA LYS A 38 -2.62 -1.74 -5.91
C LYS A 38 -3.54 -2.19 -4.77
N MET A 39 -3.23 -1.82 -3.54
CA MET A 39 -4.03 -2.26 -2.40
C MET A 39 -4.36 -1.11 -1.49
N VAL A 40 -5.37 -1.34 -0.68
CA VAL A 40 -5.71 -0.48 0.41
C VAL A 40 -4.80 -0.78 1.60
N THR A 41 -4.10 0.23 2.09
CA THR A 41 -3.17 0.10 3.21
C THR A 41 -3.40 1.20 4.25
N ASN A 42 -2.64 1.11 5.35
CA ASN A 42 -2.59 2.15 6.35
C ASN A 42 -1.15 2.25 6.87
N TYR A 43 -0.80 3.41 7.46
CA TYR A 43 0.56 3.69 7.90
C TYR A 43 1.07 2.67 8.93
N LYS A 44 0.27 2.34 9.94
CA LYS A 44 0.69 1.42 11.02
C LYS A 44 0.94 0.01 10.47
N GLY A 45 0.05 -0.49 9.63
CA GLY A 45 0.14 -1.79 8.98
C GLY A 45 1.38 -1.89 8.10
N ILE A 46 1.73 -0.83 7.37
CA ILE A 46 2.99 -0.80 6.58
C ILE A 46 4.20 -0.93 7.50
N VAL A 47 4.25 -0.14 8.58
CA VAL A 47 5.35 -0.21 9.55
C VAL A 47 5.46 -1.60 10.17
N ASP A 48 4.35 -2.19 10.60
CA ASP A 48 4.31 -3.51 11.21
C ASP A 48 4.74 -4.61 10.21
N CYS A 49 4.25 -4.52 8.97
CA CYS A 49 4.59 -5.41 7.86
C CYS A 49 6.06 -5.34 7.44
N LEU A 50 6.67 -4.15 7.48
CA LEU A 50 8.10 -4.03 7.24
C LEU A 50 8.88 -4.62 8.42
N ASN A 51 8.46 -4.35 9.65
CA ASN A 51 9.15 -4.82 10.86
C ASN A 51 9.26 -6.34 10.96
N ASP A 52 8.26 -7.07 10.46
CA ASP A 52 8.25 -8.53 10.41
C ASP A 52 8.60 -9.13 9.03
N ASP A 53 9.12 -8.30 8.11
CA ASP A 53 9.56 -8.70 6.77
C ASP A 53 8.48 -9.47 5.99
N PHE A 54 7.26 -8.91 5.95
CA PHE A 54 6.10 -9.42 5.22
C PHE A 54 5.62 -10.80 5.68
N LYS A 55 6.04 -11.26 6.87
CA LYS A 55 5.79 -12.62 7.37
C LYS A 55 4.31 -13.04 7.32
N HIS A 56 3.40 -12.12 7.64
CA HIS A 56 1.96 -12.40 7.73
C HIS A 56 1.16 -11.79 6.58
N PHE A 57 1.81 -11.39 5.48
CA PHE A 57 1.17 -10.60 4.42
C PHE A 57 0.04 -11.34 3.70
N TYR A 58 0.19 -12.65 3.51
CA TYR A 58 -0.80 -13.55 2.90
C TYR A 58 -1.04 -14.80 3.76
N ASP A 59 -0.81 -14.69 5.06
CA ASP A 59 -1.02 -15.78 6.01
C ASP A 59 -2.53 -16.02 6.18
N GLU A 60 -3.01 -17.20 5.77
CA GLU A 60 -4.42 -17.57 5.73
C GLU A 60 -5.12 -17.41 7.08
N ASN A 61 -4.39 -17.48 8.21
CA ASN A 61 -4.95 -17.24 9.54
C ASN A 61 -5.35 -15.78 9.78
N PHE A 62 -4.82 -14.86 8.98
CA PHE A 62 -5.09 -13.43 9.04
C PHE A 62 -5.84 -12.92 7.81
N ILE A 63 -6.19 -13.79 6.86
CA ILE A 63 -6.98 -13.44 5.68
C ILE A 63 -8.45 -13.75 5.94
N GLU A 64 -9.30 -12.75 5.73
CA GLU A 64 -10.76 -12.89 5.80
C GLU A 64 -11.42 -12.20 4.59
N LEU A 65 -12.62 -12.67 4.21
CA LEU A 65 -13.44 -12.00 3.21
C LEU A 65 -14.48 -11.14 3.92
N ILE A 66 -14.39 -9.82 3.76
CA ILE A 66 -15.29 -8.86 4.42
C ILE A 66 -16.25 -8.28 3.39
N LYS A 67 -17.52 -8.10 3.79
CA LYS A 67 -18.52 -7.45 2.93
C LYS A 67 -18.37 -5.93 3.04
N GLU A 68 -18.23 -5.25 1.91
CA GLU A 68 -18.24 -3.79 1.88
C GLU A 68 -19.66 -3.27 2.08
N VAL A 69 -19.82 -2.31 3.00
CA VAL A 69 -21.14 -1.85 3.48
C VAL A 69 -21.98 -1.21 2.37
N LYS A 70 -21.37 -0.73 1.29
CA LYS A 70 -22.04 0.11 0.28
C LYS A 70 -22.27 -0.54 -1.07
N GLU A 71 -21.62 -1.66 -1.40
CA GLU A 71 -21.50 -2.06 -2.82
C GLU A 71 -21.90 -3.53 -3.09
N ASP A 72 -22.38 -4.29 -2.09
CA ASP A 72 -22.54 -5.75 -2.19
C ASP A 72 -21.27 -6.49 -2.66
N GLU A 73 -20.13 -5.78 -2.67
CA GLU A 73 -18.80 -6.28 -2.97
C GLU A 73 -18.18 -6.93 -1.73
N TYR A 74 -17.23 -7.81 -1.99
CA TYR A 74 -16.40 -8.43 -0.96
C TYR A 74 -14.97 -8.01 -1.16
N THR A 75 -14.28 -7.72 -0.05
CA THR A 75 -12.85 -7.43 -0.03
C THR A 75 -12.10 -8.52 0.73
N ILE A 76 -11.05 -9.04 0.10
CA ILE A 76 -10.07 -9.89 0.77
C ILE A 76 -9.26 -8.97 1.68
N TYR A 77 -9.23 -9.29 2.97
CA TYR A 77 -8.72 -8.41 4.01
C TYR A 77 -7.70 -9.14 4.88
N ASN A 78 -6.55 -8.51 5.10
CA ASN A 78 -5.56 -8.95 6.05
C ASN A 78 -5.81 -8.25 7.39
N ASN A 79 -6.32 -8.97 8.39
CA ASN A 79 -6.65 -8.41 9.71
C ASN A 79 -5.43 -8.24 10.65
N LYS A 80 -4.26 -8.76 10.27
CA LYS A 80 -3.00 -8.54 11.00
C LYS A 80 -2.46 -7.13 10.78
N TYR A 81 -2.49 -6.64 9.54
CA TYR A 81 -2.01 -5.31 9.18
C TYR A 81 -3.14 -4.33 8.84
N ASN A 82 -4.39 -4.79 8.84
CA ASN A 82 -5.55 -4.05 8.34
C ASN A 82 -5.33 -3.59 6.89
N PHE A 83 -5.09 -4.53 5.98
CA PHE A 83 -4.93 -4.25 4.55
C PHE A 83 -6.11 -4.81 3.73
N GLY A 84 -6.55 -4.08 2.72
CA GLY A 84 -7.57 -4.53 1.77
C GLY A 84 -6.96 -4.81 0.40
N PHE A 85 -7.14 -6.02 -0.13
CA PHE A 85 -6.69 -6.39 -1.47
C PHE A 85 -7.77 -6.07 -2.51
N ASN A 86 -8.28 -4.85 -2.53
CA ASN A 86 -9.42 -4.45 -3.36
C ASN A 86 -9.22 -4.78 -4.86
N HIS A 87 -8.03 -4.52 -5.43
CA HIS A 87 -7.72 -4.88 -6.82
C HIS A 87 -7.57 -6.39 -7.08
N GLU A 88 -7.70 -7.22 -6.06
CA GLU A 88 -7.67 -8.68 -6.18
C GLU A 88 -8.97 -9.32 -5.70
N SER A 89 -9.89 -8.51 -5.19
CA SER A 89 -11.09 -8.99 -4.53
C SER A 89 -12.21 -9.26 -5.54
N PRO A 90 -13.11 -10.22 -5.25
CA PRO A 90 -14.19 -10.57 -6.16
C PRO A 90 -15.12 -9.39 -6.42
N GLY A 91 -15.34 -9.08 -7.70
CA GLY A 91 -16.33 -8.09 -8.14
C GLY A 91 -15.85 -6.63 -8.09
N HIS A 92 -14.72 -6.34 -7.43
CA HIS A 92 -14.30 -4.96 -7.21
C HIS A 92 -14.19 -4.16 -8.52
N ALA A 93 -15.06 -3.15 -8.66
CA ALA A 93 -15.16 -2.28 -9.83
C ALA A 93 -15.19 -3.02 -11.18
N ASP A 94 -15.69 -4.27 -11.19
CA ASP A 94 -15.64 -5.19 -12.34
C ASP A 94 -14.26 -5.27 -13.02
N LEU A 95 -13.18 -5.18 -12.23
CA LEU A 95 -11.81 -5.18 -12.75
C LEU A 95 -11.48 -6.45 -13.54
N TYR A 96 -12.11 -7.58 -13.23
CA TYR A 96 -11.93 -8.82 -13.99
C TYR A 96 -12.40 -8.71 -15.45
N LEU A 97 -13.41 -7.87 -15.74
CA LEU A 97 -13.87 -7.58 -17.11
C LEU A 97 -12.91 -6.63 -17.81
N THR A 98 -12.51 -5.55 -17.14
CA THR A 98 -11.69 -4.48 -17.74
C THR A 98 -10.22 -4.86 -17.90
N GLU A 99 -9.66 -5.65 -16.98
CA GLU A 99 -8.29 -6.19 -17.07
C GLU A 99 -8.24 -7.57 -17.75
N ASN A 100 -9.39 -8.09 -18.23
CA ASN A 100 -9.53 -9.36 -18.97
C ASN A 100 -8.84 -10.56 -18.26
N TRP A 101 -9.20 -10.79 -17.00
CA TRP A 101 -8.58 -11.83 -16.20
C TRP A 101 -9.03 -13.24 -16.64
N PRO A 102 -8.11 -14.19 -16.92
CA PRO A 102 -8.47 -15.52 -17.39
C PRO A 102 -9.40 -16.30 -16.44
N GLU A 103 -9.29 -16.04 -15.15
CA GLU A 103 -10.07 -16.68 -14.08
C GLU A 103 -11.37 -15.91 -13.74
N GLY A 104 -11.66 -14.82 -14.45
CA GLY A 104 -12.82 -13.97 -14.21
C GLY A 104 -12.87 -13.43 -12.78
N ILE A 105 -14.07 -13.39 -12.21
CA ILE A 105 -14.33 -12.89 -10.85
C ILE A 105 -13.59 -13.70 -9.74
N ASN A 106 -13.07 -14.89 -10.06
CA ASN A 106 -12.41 -15.80 -9.13
C ASN A 106 -10.86 -15.74 -9.16
N HIS A 107 -10.28 -14.72 -9.80
CA HIS A 107 -8.83 -14.53 -10.00
C HIS A 107 -7.97 -14.43 -8.72
N TYR A 108 -8.62 -14.31 -7.56
CA TYR A 108 -7.95 -14.25 -6.27
C TYR A 108 -7.24 -15.55 -5.87
N SER A 109 -7.47 -16.67 -6.57
CA SER A 109 -6.79 -17.96 -6.32
C SER A 109 -5.26 -17.84 -6.33
N ASN A 110 -4.73 -16.88 -7.09
CA ASN A 110 -3.31 -16.61 -7.28
C ASN A 110 -2.76 -15.43 -6.43
N LEU A 111 -3.50 -14.97 -5.42
CA LEU A 111 -3.13 -13.83 -4.56
C LEU A 111 -1.71 -13.99 -4.00
N LYS A 112 -1.41 -15.14 -3.40
CA LYS A 112 -0.12 -15.45 -2.77
C LYS A 112 1.04 -15.31 -3.77
N ALA A 113 0.96 -16.02 -4.90
CA ALA A 113 2.02 -15.98 -5.91
C ALA A 113 2.26 -14.57 -6.46
N ARG A 114 1.19 -13.80 -6.67
CA ARG A 114 1.26 -12.43 -7.17
C ARG A 114 1.93 -11.50 -6.17
N TYR A 115 1.57 -11.58 -4.91
CA TYR A 115 2.16 -10.73 -3.87
C TYR A 115 3.56 -11.16 -3.48
N SER A 116 3.89 -12.45 -3.50
CA SER A 116 5.28 -12.91 -3.40
C SER A 116 6.14 -12.21 -4.45
N LYS A 117 5.72 -12.23 -5.72
CA LYS A 117 6.44 -11.52 -6.79
C LYS A 117 6.54 -10.01 -6.56
N ARG A 118 5.47 -9.37 -6.08
CA ARG A 118 5.48 -7.92 -5.78
C ARG A 118 6.44 -7.58 -4.63
N ILE A 119 6.48 -8.40 -3.59
CA ILE A 119 7.41 -8.28 -2.46
C ILE A 119 8.85 -8.48 -2.95
N ASP A 120 9.09 -9.44 -3.84
CA ASP A 120 10.42 -9.66 -4.42
C ASP A 120 10.85 -8.47 -5.29
N ASN A 121 9.95 -7.87 -6.07
CA ASN A 121 10.24 -6.64 -6.82
C ASN A 121 10.61 -5.49 -5.88
N PHE A 122 9.86 -5.34 -4.78
CA PHE A 122 10.13 -4.32 -3.75
C PHE A 122 11.52 -4.52 -3.15
N ARG A 123 11.83 -5.74 -2.70
CA ARG A 123 13.16 -6.11 -2.18
C ARG A 123 14.26 -5.82 -3.21
N ALA A 124 14.05 -6.21 -4.47
CA ALA A 124 15.02 -5.97 -5.54
C ALA A 124 15.32 -4.48 -5.73
N TYR A 125 14.30 -3.61 -5.68
CA TYR A 125 14.54 -2.17 -5.74
C TYR A 125 15.33 -1.64 -4.54
N LEU A 126 15.02 -2.10 -3.33
CA LEU A 126 15.69 -1.65 -2.11
C LEU A 126 17.12 -2.18 -1.95
N SER A 127 17.41 -3.36 -2.51
CA SER A 127 18.72 -3.99 -2.40
C SER A 127 19.73 -3.52 -3.46
N ASP A 128 19.28 -2.86 -4.55
CA ASP A 128 20.20 -2.35 -5.57
C ASP A 128 20.88 -1.05 -5.10
N PRO A 129 22.21 -1.06 -4.90
CA PRO A 129 22.95 0.11 -4.40
C PRO A 129 22.93 1.29 -5.38
N ASN A 130 22.60 1.08 -6.66
CA ASN A 130 22.50 2.15 -7.65
C ASN A 130 21.22 2.97 -7.51
N ASN A 131 20.23 2.46 -6.78
CA ASN A 131 18.95 3.12 -6.60
C ASN A 131 19.00 4.21 -5.52
N PHE A 132 18.18 5.23 -5.73
CA PHE A 132 17.75 6.19 -4.72
C PHE A 132 16.22 6.13 -4.67
N ILE A 133 15.66 5.78 -3.51
CA ILE A 133 14.23 5.51 -3.37
C ILE A 133 13.47 6.75 -2.93
N SER A 134 12.39 7.06 -3.63
CA SER A 134 11.39 8.03 -3.17
C SER A 134 10.17 7.26 -2.69
N PHE A 135 10.00 7.10 -1.38
CA PHE A 135 8.78 6.54 -0.82
C PHE A 135 7.67 7.60 -0.86
N ILE A 136 6.51 7.26 -1.41
CA ILE A 136 5.36 8.17 -1.51
C ILE A 136 4.28 7.74 -0.53
N ILE A 137 3.96 8.59 0.43
CA ILE A 137 2.88 8.40 1.40
C ILE A 137 1.81 9.45 1.15
N THR A 138 0.62 9.00 0.76
CA THR A 138 -0.57 9.88 0.81
C THR A 138 -1.22 9.76 2.19
N SER A 139 -1.52 10.90 2.80
CA SER A 139 -2.15 11.00 4.12
C SER A 139 -2.89 12.34 4.25
N TRP A 140 -3.12 12.83 5.46
CA TRP A 140 -3.60 14.18 5.72
C TRP A 140 -2.77 14.85 6.82
N ASN A 141 -2.24 16.06 6.58
CA ASN A 141 -1.41 16.83 7.52
C ASN A 141 -0.34 16.01 8.26
N LYS A 142 0.21 14.98 7.59
CA LYS A 142 1.31 14.18 8.14
C LYS A 142 2.63 14.89 7.84
N THR A 143 3.53 14.89 8.80
CA THR A 143 4.81 15.58 8.74
C THR A 143 5.98 14.58 8.74
N GLN A 144 7.20 15.10 8.54
CA GLN A 144 8.42 14.28 8.60
C GLN A 144 8.71 13.75 10.02
N GLU A 145 8.17 14.38 11.06
CA GLU A 145 8.28 13.94 12.45
C GLU A 145 7.37 12.73 12.72
N ASP A 146 6.22 12.66 12.04
CA ASP A 146 5.23 11.59 12.20
C ASP A 146 5.67 10.25 11.58
N ILE A 147 6.77 10.22 10.81
CA ILE A 147 7.22 9.03 10.07
C ILE A 147 8.45 8.34 10.69
N GLY A 148 8.76 8.64 11.96
CA GLY A 148 9.91 8.07 12.67
C GLY A 148 9.91 6.53 12.65
N ASP A 149 8.77 5.91 12.97
CA ASP A 149 8.66 4.44 13.03
C ASP A 149 8.89 3.78 11.66
N LEU A 150 8.47 4.43 10.57
CA LEU A 150 8.73 3.94 9.22
C LEU A 150 10.22 3.98 8.90
N LYS A 151 10.92 5.07 9.26
CA LYS A 151 12.38 5.18 9.06
C LYS A 151 13.10 4.06 9.80
N LEU A 152 12.74 3.83 11.06
CA LEU A 152 13.30 2.75 11.88
C LEU A 152 13.03 1.36 11.27
N ALA A 153 11.81 1.11 10.77
CA ALA A 153 11.47 -0.16 10.13
C ALA A 153 12.26 -0.40 8.83
N ILE A 154 12.49 0.65 8.04
CA ILE A 154 13.31 0.58 6.82
C ILE A 154 14.77 0.33 7.18
N GLU A 155 15.34 1.10 8.11
CA GLU A 155 16.76 1.01 8.52
C GLU A 155 17.10 -0.34 9.14
N LYS A 156 16.15 -0.95 9.87
CA LYS A 156 16.29 -2.29 10.44
C LYS A 156 16.65 -3.35 9.39
N HIS A 157 16.05 -3.28 8.21
CA HIS A 157 16.18 -4.30 7.16
C HIS A 157 17.06 -3.85 5.98
N TYR A 158 17.17 -2.54 5.77
CA TYR A 158 17.92 -1.92 4.68
C TYR A 158 18.78 -0.76 5.20
N PRO A 159 19.77 -1.01 6.08
CA PRO A 159 20.53 0.03 6.78
C PRO A 159 21.34 0.95 5.87
N ASN A 160 21.66 0.49 4.65
CA ASN A 160 22.42 1.26 3.66
C ASN A 160 21.53 1.89 2.57
N LEU A 161 20.20 1.80 2.72
CA LEU A 161 19.28 2.33 1.73
C LEU A 161 19.38 3.85 1.65
N ARG A 162 19.52 4.37 0.44
CA ARG A 162 19.43 5.81 0.18
C ARG A 162 18.01 6.14 -0.24
N TYR A 163 17.31 6.91 0.59
CA TYR A 163 15.91 7.23 0.32
C TYR A 163 15.51 8.61 0.81
N LYS A 164 14.37 9.08 0.29
CA LYS A 164 13.57 10.18 0.86
C LYS A 164 12.12 9.73 0.99
N VAL A 165 11.36 10.39 1.87
CA VAL A 165 9.91 10.18 2.00
C VAL A 165 9.19 11.44 1.55
N ILE A 166 8.34 11.29 0.54
CA ILE A 166 7.46 12.31 0.00
C ILE A 166 6.09 12.10 0.63
N ILE A 167 5.63 13.08 1.40
CA ILE A 167 4.32 13.07 2.02
C ILE A 167 3.41 13.99 1.22
N VAL A 168 2.26 13.47 0.80
CA VAL A 168 1.26 14.22 0.03
C VAL A 168 -0.06 14.17 0.78
N ASN A 169 -0.78 15.30 0.81
CA ASN A 169 -2.15 15.27 1.25
C ASN A 169 -3.03 14.59 0.20
N ASP A 170 -4.01 13.83 0.67
CA ASP A 170 -5.02 13.21 -0.19
C ASP A 170 -5.74 14.28 -1.02
N PRO A 171 -5.82 14.16 -2.36
CA PRO A 171 -6.44 15.20 -3.18
C PRO A 171 -7.96 15.31 -2.95
N HIS A 172 -8.60 14.30 -2.37
CA HIS A 172 -10.04 14.28 -2.09
C HIS A 172 -10.40 14.91 -0.73
N GLY A 173 -9.42 15.33 0.06
CA GLY A 173 -9.64 16.08 1.29
C GLY A 173 -9.60 15.26 2.58
N LYS A 174 -9.54 15.97 3.72
CA LYS A 174 -9.49 15.41 5.08
C LYS A 174 -10.59 14.40 5.35
N GLU A 175 -11.83 14.75 5.02
CA GLU A 175 -12.99 13.94 5.39
C GLU A 175 -13.05 12.64 4.60
N TYR A 176 -12.58 12.65 3.35
CA TYR A 176 -12.44 11.43 2.56
C TYR A 176 -11.38 10.51 3.17
N TYR A 177 -10.22 11.06 3.53
CA TYR A 177 -9.17 10.32 4.24
C TYR A 177 -9.67 9.71 5.56
N LEU A 178 -10.36 10.50 6.40
CA LEU A 178 -10.91 10.04 7.68
C LEU A 178 -11.97 8.95 7.49
N LYS A 179 -12.88 9.13 6.53
CA LYS A 179 -13.86 8.09 6.17
C LYS A 179 -13.13 6.80 5.82
N HIS A 180 -12.10 6.89 4.99
CA HIS A 180 -11.33 5.73 4.58
C HIS A 180 -10.65 5.03 5.77
N MET A 181 -9.99 5.76 6.66
CA MET A 181 -9.39 5.16 7.86
C MET A 181 -10.43 4.41 8.71
N ARG A 182 -11.65 4.95 8.85
CA ARG A 182 -12.75 4.27 9.57
C ARG A 182 -13.20 3.00 8.85
N ASP A 183 -13.31 3.03 7.52
CA ASP A 183 -13.58 1.83 6.72
C ASP A 183 -12.49 0.76 6.93
N MET A 184 -11.25 1.19 7.20
CA MET A 184 -10.10 0.36 7.57
C MET A 184 -10.04 -0.01 9.06
N ARG A 185 -11.14 0.16 9.80
CA ARG A 185 -11.31 -0.19 11.22
C ARG A 185 -10.46 0.62 12.19
N TYR A 186 -9.95 1.78 11.78
CA TYR A 186 -9.36 2.71 12.74
C TYR A 186 -10.42 3.30 13.66
N LYS A 187 -10.07 3.40 14.93
CA LYS A 187 -10.85 4.05 15.99
C LYS A 187 -10.40 5.50 16.13
N GLU A 188 -11.27 6.35 16.65
CA GLU A 188 -10.94 7.76 16.93
C GLU A 188 -9.78 7.91 17.94
N THR A 189 -9.52 6.88 18.74
CA THR A 189 -8.39 6.82 19.68
C THR A 189 -7.07 6.43 19.04
N ASP A 190 -7.09 5.87 17.81
CA ASP A 190 -5.86 5.48 17.13
C ASP A 190 -5.11 6.73 16.66
N TYR A 191 -3.78 6.73 16.83
CA TYR A 191 -2.93 7.90 16.58
C TYR A 191 -3.16 8.55 15.21
N GLU A 192 -3.38 7.74 14.17
CA GLU A 192 -3.57 8.22 12.80
C GLU A 192 -4.81 9.11 12.64
N ILE A 193 -5.88 8.82 13.38
CA ILE A 193 -7.09 9.66 13.44
C ILE A 193 -6.93 10.74 14.50
N ALA A 194 -6.49 10.38 15.70
CA ALA A 194 -6.38 11.29 16.84
C ALA A 194 -5.51 12.52 16.57
N ARG A 195 -4.44 12.38 15.78
CA ARG A 195 -3.56 13.51 15.40
C ARG A 195 -4.25 14.56 14.52
N LEU A 196 -5.36 14.21 13.86
CA LEU A 196 -6.09 15.10 12.95
C LEU A 196 -7.13 15.97 13.66
N HIS A 197 -7.35 15.75 14.95
CA HIS A 197 -8.28 16.50 15.80
C HIS A 197 -7.56 17.45 16.78
N ARG A 198 -6.22 17.49 16.73
CA ARG A 198 -5.37 18.33 17.57
C ARG A 198 -5.09 19.68 16.91
#